data_AF-A0A397SN10-F1
#
_entry.id   AF-A0A397SN10-F1
#
_cell.length_a   1.000
_cell.length_b   1.000
_cell.length_c   1.000
_cell.angle_alpha   90.00
_cell.angle_beta   90.00
_cell.angle_gamma   90.00
#
_symmetry.space_group_name_H-M   'P 1'
#
loop_
_entity.id
_entity.type
_entity.pdbx_description
1 polymer ?
#
loop_
_entity_poly.entity_id
_entity_poly.type
_entity_poly.pdbx_seq_one_letter_code
_entity_poly.pdbx_strand_id
1 'polypeptide(L)'
;MTQKNNTKSTSSEIETNNIIQNIQVSFPIKLNFYKYYKVRTLRMLPSSYLLFKRELVREISKTNLRFNVAKIAAIAVEKWTNSSTKSKEYYKNCSRDIYDFNNYTNKPLTYQIVKF
;
A
#
# COMPACT_ATOMS: atom_id res chain seq x y z
N MET A 1 -10.34 -27.33 -39.51
CA MET A 1 -10.82 -25.95 -39.29
C MET A 1 -11.37 -25.82 -37.87
N THR A 2 -10.64 -25.20 -36.94
CA THR A 2 -11.25 -24.48 -35.79
C THR A 2 -10.22 -23.53 -35.16
N GLN A 3 -10.07 -22.34 -35.74
CA GLN A 3 -9.57 -21.17 -35.01
C GLN A 3 -10.81 -20.41 -34.54
N LYS A 4 -11.05 -20.33 -33.23
CA LYS A 4 -11.98 -19.35 -32.67
C LYS A 4 -11.56 -18.97 -31.25
N ASN A 5 -11.27 -17.67 -31.11
CA ASN A 5 -11.56 -16.81 -29.95
C ASN A 5 -10.51 -16.70 -28.82
N ASN A 6 -9.36 -16.09 -29.09
CA ASN A 6 -8.52 -15.48 -28.03
C ASN A 6 -8.51 -13.94 -28.05
N THR A 7 -9.16 -13.29 -29.02
CA THR A 7 -8.98 -11.86 -29.27
C THR A 7 -9.71 -10.94 -28.29
N LYS A 8 -10.71 -11.44 -27.54
CA LYS A 8 -11.56 -10.61 -26.65
C LYS A 8 -11.07 -10.54 -25.20
N SER A 9 -10.25 -11.50 -24.76
CA SER A 9 -9.70 -11.52 -23.40
C SER A 9 -8.52 -10.56 -23.26
N THR A 10 -7.71 -10.42 -24.31
CA THR A 10 -6.49 -9.61 -24.30
C THR A 10 -6.79 -8.12 -24.21
N SER A 11 -7.84 -7.62 -24.86
CA SER A 11 -8.16 -6.17 -24.87
C SER A 11 -8.62 -5.67 -23.50
N SER A 12 -9.48 -6.43 -22.81
CA SER A 12 -9.97 -6.09 -21.47
C SER A 12 -8.86 -6.14 -20.41
N GLU A 13 -7.92 -7.09 -20.54
CA GLU A 13 -6.76 -7.15 -19.64
C GLU A 13 -5.77 -5.99 -19.88
N ILE A 14 -5.53 -5.61 -21.13
CA ILE A 14 -4.66 -4.46 -21.46
C ILE A 14 -5.28 -3.15 -20.93
N GLU A 15 -6.58 -2.97 -21.12
CA GLU A 15 -7.29 -1.77 -20.66
C GLU A 15 -7.30 -1.66 -19.13
N THR A 16 -7.53 -2.76 -18.41
CA THR A 16 -7.43 -2.79 -16.95
C THR A 16 -6.01 -2.55 -16.45
N ASN A 17 -4.97 -3.05 -17.12
CA ASN A 17 -3.58 -2.79 -16.76
C ASN A 17 -3.22 -1.30 -16.87
N ASN A 18 -3.65 -0.65 -17.96
CA ASN A 18 -3.44 0.79 -18.16
C ASN A 18 -4.12 1.62 -17.07
N ILE A 19 -5.33 1.24 -16.66
CA ILE A 19 -6.05 1.89 -15.56
C ILE A 19 -5.22 1.82 -14.26
N ILE A 20 -4.68 0.65 -13.89
CA ILE A 20 -3.91 0.50 -12.64
C ILE A 20 -2.59 1.29 -12.71
N GLN A 21 -1.90 1.25 -13.84
CA GLN A 21 -0.66 2.02 -14.01
C GLN A 21 -0.91 3.53 -13.88
N ASN A 22 -2.07 4.01 -14.33
CA ASN A 22 -2.47 5.40 -14.21
C ASN A 22 -3.02 5.80 -12.84
N ILE A 23 -3.32 4.83 -11.94
CA ILE A 23 -3.70 5.16 -10.56
C ILE A 23 -2.53 5.85 -9.87
N GLN A 24 -2.74 7.14 -9.59
CA GLN A 24 -1.85 7.93 -8.78
C GLN A 24 -2.17 7.67 -7.31
N VAL A 25 -1.21 7.14 -6.58
CA VAL A 25 -1.29 7.12 -5.11
C VAL A 25 -1.09 8.56 -4.66
N SER A 26 -2.17 9.21 -4.27
CA SER A 26 -2.15 10.61 -3.85
C SER A 26 -1.28 10.76 -2.59
N PHE A 27 -0.37 11.75 -2.61
CA PHE A 27 0.47 12.12 -1.47
C PHE A 27 0.15 13.56 -1.05
N PRO A 28 0.22 13.90 0.25
CA PRO A 28 0.45 13.01 1.41
C PRO A 28 -0.83 12.29 1.86
N ILE A 29 -0.71 11.04 2.30
CA ILE A 29 -1.82 10.25 2.83
C ILE A 29 -1.91 10.51 4.33
N LYS A 30 -3.06 11.00 4.82
CA LYS A 30 -3.39 10.96 6.25
C LYS A 30 -3.53 9.50 6.67
N LEU A 31 -2.44 8.90 7.15
CA LEU A 31 -2.45 7.55 7.68
C LEU A 31 -3.27 7.52 8.97
N ASN A 32 -4.33 6.73 9.00
CA ASN A 32 -5.05 6.44 10.23
C ASN A 32 -4.26 5.37 11.02
N PHE A 33 -3.41 5.82 11.94
CA PHE A 33 -2.56 4.98 12.80
C PHE A 33 -3.35 3.91 13.58
N TYR A 34 -4.61 4.18 13.93
CA TYR A 34 -5.48 3.21 14.61
C TYR A 34 -5.74 1.94 13.77
N LYS A 35 -5.76 2.06 12.43
CA LYS A 35 -5.86 0.88 11.53
C LYS A 35 -4.56 0.06 11.46
N TYR A 36 -3.46 0.59 11.97
CA TYR A 36 -2.17 -0.11 12.10
C TYR A 36 -1.98 -0.69 13.51
N TYR A 37 -2.68 -0.12 14.51
CA TYR A 37 -2.65 -0.51 15.91
C TYR A 37 -3.28 -1.88 16.22
N LYS A 38 -4.38 -2.27 15.55
CA LYS A 38 -5.08 -3.54 15.84
C LYS A 38 -4.25 -4.80 15.53
N VAL A 39 -3.14 -4.68 14.81
CA VAL A 39 -2.20 -5.78 14.60
C VAL A 39 -1.25 -5.81 15.80
N ARG A 40 -1.76 -6.35 16.93
CA ARG A 40 -1.09 -6.52 18.24
C ARG A 40 0.29 -7.23 18.20
N THR A 41 0.79 -7.58 17.02
CA THR A 41 1.98 -8.40 16.78
C THR A 41 3.05 -7.71 15.96
N LEU A 42 2.93 -6.40 15.65
CA LEU A 42 4.01 -5.64 15.05
C LEU A 42 5.15 -5.41 16.06
N ARG A 43 5.91 -6.48 16.38
CA ARG A 43 7.22 -6.40 17.02
C ARG A 43 8.27 -5.73 16.12
N MET A 44 7.97 -5.61 14.82
CA MET A 44 8.85 -5.00 13.82
C MET A 44 8.20 -3.80 13.16
N LEU A 45 9.06 -2.83 12.85
CA LEU A 45 8.79 -1.66 12.03
C LEU A 45 8.11 -2.11 10.71
N PRO A 46 6.86 -1.69 10.40
CA PRO A 46 6.21 -2.11 9.18
C PRO A 46 6.98 -1.58 7.98
N SER A 47 7.41 -2.47 7.08
CA SER A 47 8.19 -2.08 5.90
C SER A 47 7.53 -0.93 5.13
N SER A 48 8.30 0.10 4.77
CA SER A 48 7.83 1.26 4.02
C SER A 48 7.20 0.87 2.68
N TYR A 49 7.72 -0.18 2.04
CA TYR A 49 7.11 -0.78 0.85
C TYR A 49 5.73 -1.38 1.13
N LEU A 50 5.55 -2.06 2.28
CA LEU A 50 4.25 -2.64 2.63
C LEU A 50 3.20 -1.56 2.92
N LEU A 51 3.61 -0.42 3.49
CA LEU A 51 2.75 0.75 3.64
C LEU A 51 2.32 1.28 2.27
N PHE A 52 3.27 1.50 1.36
CA PHE A 52 2.99 1.91 0.00
C PHE A 52 2.04 0.94 -0.72
N LYS A 53 2.33 -0.36 -0.70
CA LYS A 53 1.52 -1.40 -1.34
C LYS A 53 0.10 -1.40 -0.78
N ARG A 54 -0.07 -1.23 0.53
CA ARG A 54 -1.39 -1.17 1.17
C ARG A 54 -2.20 0.04 0.69
N GLU A 55 -1.58 1.20 0.56
CA GLU A 55 -2.26 2.39 0.05
C GLU A 55 -2.58 2.28 -1.45
N LEU A 56 -1.67 1.70 -2.25
CA LEU A 56 -1.96 1.38 -3.64
C LEU A 56 -3.17 0.45 -3.77
N VAL A 57 -3.24 -0.62 -2.96
CA VAL A 57 -4.41 -1.53 -2.92
C VAL A 57 -5.69 -0.78 -2.55
N ARG A 58 -5.63 0.21 -1.65
CA ARG A 58 -6.82 1.01 -1.30
C ARG A 58 -7.29 1.88 -2.45
N GLU A 59 -6.39 2.58 -3.13
CA GLU A 59 -6.74 3.37 -4.31
C GLU A 59 -7.31 2.49 -5.42
N ILE A 60 -6.70 1.33 -5.65
CA ILE A 60 -7.20 0.29 -6.56
C ILE A 60 -8.60 -0.19 -6.14
N SER A 61 -8.86 -0.39 -4.85
CA SER A 61 -10.16 -0.86 -4.37
C SER A 61 -11.29 0.15 -4.58
N LYS A 62 -10.97 1.46 -4.68
CA LYS A 62 -11.96 2.50 -4.98
C LYS A 62 -12.50 2.41 -6.40
N THR A 63 -11.77 1.78 -7.33
CA THR A 63 -12.18 1.69 -8.73
C THR A 63 -13.16 0.55 -9.01
N ASN A 64 -13.61 -0.20 -7.98
CA ASN A 64 -14.54 -1.35 -8.08
C ASN A 64 -14.10 -2.48 -9.02
N LEU A 65 -12.83 -2.50 -9.41
CA LEU A 65 -12.27 -3.52 -10.28
C LEU A 65 -11.75 -4.70 -9.43
N ARG A 66 -12.04 -5.93 -9.86
CA ARG A 66 -11.48 -7.15 -9.26
C ARG A 66 -10.12 -7.43 -9.91
N PHE A 67 -9.08 -7.53 -9.08
CA PHE A 67 -7.72 -7.74 -9.57
C PHE A 67 -7.09 -9.01 -9.00
N ASN A 68 -6.20 -9.60 -9.79
CA ASN A 68 -5.34 -10.68 -9.34
C ASN A 68 -4.26 -10.11 -8.39
N VAL A 69 -4.13 -10.71 -7.20
CA VAL A 69 -3.18 -10.33 -6.15
C VAL A 69 -1.72 -10.32 -6.67
N ALA A 70 -1.37 -11.27 -7.53
CA ALA A 70 -0.03 -11.34 -8.12
C ALA A 70 0.26 -10.15 -9.04
N LYS A 71 -0.73 -9.73 -9.85
CA LYS A 71 -0.61 -8.54 -10.73
C LYS A 71 -0.45 -7.27 -9.91
N ILE A 72 -1.22 -7.10 -8.82
CA ILE A 72 -1.05 -5.94 -7.92
C ILE A 72 0.35 -5.92 -7.29
N ALA A 73 0.87 -7.08 -6.91
CA ALA A 73 2.22 -7.17 -6.35
C ALA A 73 3.29 -6.73 -7.35
N ALA A 74 3.20 -7.19 -8.61
CA ALA A 74 4.12 -6.79 -9.67
C ALA A 74 4.08 -5.27 -9.92
N ILE A 75 2.88 -4.70 -10.06
CA ILE A 75 2.69 -3.24 -10.26
C ILE A 75 3.20 -2.44 -9.05
N ALA A 76 2.99 -2.95 -7.83
CA ALA A 76 3.49 -2.31 -6.62
C ALA A 76 5.02 -2.27 -6.59
N VAL A 77 5.69 -3.36 -6.99
CA VAL A 77 7.16 -3.39 -7.09
C VAL A 77 7.64 -2.36 -8.11
N GLU A 78 7.07 -2.36 -9.31
CA GLU A 78 7.43 -1.43 -10.38
C GLU A 78 7.26 0.04 -9.94
N LYS A 79 6.07 0.41 -9.45
CA LYS A 79 5.80 1.77 -8.97
C LYS A 79 6.73 2.16 -7.81
N TRP A 80 7.00 1.25 -6.88
CA TRP A 80 7.90 1.52 -5.76
C TRP A 80 9.34 1.76 -6.23
N THR A 81 9.85 0.91 -7.12
CA THR A 81 11.20 1.06 -7.68
C THR A 81 11.36 2.41 -8.35
N ASN A 82 10.37 2.81 -9.15
CA ASN A 82 10.32 4.08 -9.90
C ASN A 82 9.88 5.29 -9.05
N SER A 83 9.56 5.10 -7.77
CA SER A 83 9.17 6.20 -6.88
C SER A 83 10.35 7.11 -6.57
N SER A 84 10.08 8.41 -6.47
CA SER A 84 11.07 9.41 -6.06
C SER A 84 11.64 9.11 -4.67
N THR A 85 12.89 9.55 -4.42
CA THR A 85 13.53 9.44 -3.10
C THR A 85 12.67 10.10 -2.01
N LYS A 86 12.07 11.26 -2.30
CA LYS A 86 11.17 11.98 -1.40
C LYS A 86 9.95 11.14 -1.02
N SER A 87 9.32 10.46 -1.99
CA SER A 87 8.19 9.55 -1.74
C SER A 87 8.60 8.37 -0.86
N LYS A 88 9.77 7.77 -1.13
CA LYS A 88 10.31 6.65 -0.35
C LYS A 88 10.63 7.05 1.10
N GLU A 89 11.22 8.23 1.28
CA GLU A 89 11.54 8.80 2.58
C GLU A 89 10.28 9.10 3.41
N TYR A 90 9.22 9.60 2.76
CA TYR A 90 7.94 9.81 3.42
C TYR A 90 7.38 8.50 4.01
N TYR A 91 7.31 7.43 3.23
CA TYR A 91 6.86 6.14 3.74
C TYR A 91 7.78 5.56 4.82
N LYS A 92 9.07 5.87 4.77
CA LYS A 92 10.03 5.50 5.83
C LYS A 92 9.73 6.25 7.13
N ASN A 93 9.37 7.52 7.06
CA ASN A 93 8.97 8.30 8.25
C ASN A 93 7.65 7.80 8.80
N CYS A 94 6.63 7.59 7.95
CA CYS A 94 5.37 7.00 8.38
C CYS A 94 5.54 5.63 9.06
N SER A 95 6.46 4.81 8.55
CA SER A 95 6.81 3.54 9.15
C SER A 95 7.34 3.70 10.58
N ARG A 96 8.25 4.66 10.79
CA ARG A 96 8.78 5.02 12.12
C ARG A 96 7.67 5.51 13.04
N ASP A 97 6.83 6.43 12.57
CA ASP A 97 5.71 6.96 13.35
C ASP A 97 4.75 5.86 13.82
N ILE A 98 4.45 4.88 12.96
CA ILE A 98 3.62 3.73 13.32
C ILE A 98 4.29 2.88 14.40
N TYR A 99 5.60 2.64 14.28
CA TYR A 99 6.34 1.84 15.26
C TYR A 99 6.46 2.54 16.60
N ASP A 100 6.74 3.85 16.60
CA ASP A 100 6.80 4.66 17.81
C ASP A 100 5.44 4.72 18.50
N PHE A 101 4.35 4.89 17.73
CA PHE A 101 2.98 4.84 18.25
C PHE A 101 2.65 3.47 18.86
N ASN A 102 3.00 2.37 18.19
CA ASN A 102 2.79 1.02 18.69
C ASN A 102 3.63 0.74 19.96
N ASN A 103 4.87 1.20 20.01
CA ASN A 103 5.71 1.07 21.19
C ASN A 103 5.18 1.87 22.36
N TYR A 104 4.69 3.09 22.10
CA TYR A 104 4.08 3.94 23.12
C TYR A 104 2.84 3.28 23.72
N THR A 105 1.91 2.83 22.87
CA THR A 105 0.64 2.22 23.30
C THR A 105 0.80 0.87 24.00
N ASN A 106 1.88 0.13 23.73
CA ASN A 106 2.20 -1.12 24.42
C ASN A 106 2.93 -0.92 25.76
N LYS A 107 3.39 0.30 26.10
CA LYS A 107 3.98 0.58 27.41
C LYS A 107 2.88 0.66 28.49
N PRO A 108 3.19 0.29 29.75
CA PRO A 108 2.30 0.55 30.87
C PRO A 108 1.95 2.05 30.94
N LEU A 109 0.73 2.39 31.37
CA LEU A 109 0.23 3.77 31.46
C LEU A 109 1.20 4.73 32.17
N THR A 110 1.91 4.25 33.18
CA THR A 110 2.94 5.00 33.93
C THR A 110 4.08 5.54 33.05
N TYR A 111 4.35 4.90 31.90
CA TYR A 111 5.43 5.26 30.97
C TYR A 111 4.92 5.88 29.66
N GLN A 112 3.61 6.09 29.56
CA GLN A 112 2.97 6.80 28.45
C GLN A 112 3.02 8.31 28.74
N ILE A 113 4.19 8.93 28.56
CA ILE A 113 4.32 10.39 28.64
C ILE A 113 3.76 10.97 27.35
N VAL A 114 2.65 11.70 27.49
CA VAL A 114 1.90 12.37 26.43
C VAL A 114 2.86 13.08 25.45
N LYS A 115 3.07 12.48 24.28
CA LYS A 115 3.74 13.12 23.14
C LYS A 115 2.68 13.32 22.06
N PHE A 116 2.34 14.58 21.81
CA PHE A 116 1.52 15.02 20.67
C PHE A 116 2.38 15.87 19.75
#